data_AF-A0A3C0T3B2-F1
#
_entry.id   AF-A0A3C0T3B2-F1
#
_cell.length_a   1.000
_cell.length_b   1.000
_cell.length_c   1.000
_cell.angle_alpha   90.00
_cell.angle_beta   90.00
_cell.angle_gamma   90.00
#
_symmetry.space_group_name_H-M   'P 1'
#
loop_
_entity.id
_entity.type
_entity.pdbx_description
1 polymer ?
#
loop_
_entity_poly.entity_id
_entity_poly.type
_entity_poly.pdbx_seq_one_letter_code
_entity_poly.pdbx_strand_id
1 'polypeptide(L)' 'MDYDAKYLSIVKNKLLALTEGTSAKVFLFGSRAAGNWRQGSDIDVGFENISKEEFRKLS' A
#
# COMPACT_ATOMS: atom_id res chain seq x y z
N MET A 1 0.25 -6.31 21.61
CA MET A 1 -0.36 -6.17 20.27
C MET A 1 0.73 -5.76 19.32
N ASP A 2 0.87 -6.45 18.20
CA ASP A 2 1.77 -6.03 17.13
C ASP A 2 1.11 -4.86 16.37
N TYR A 3 1.45 -3.63 16.79
CA TYR A 3 0.87 -2.42 16.22
C TYR A 3 1.21 -2.28 14.73
N ASP A 4 2.41 -2.67 14.32
CA ASP A 4 2.84 -2.59 12.92
C ASP A 4 2.03 -3.54 12.05
N ALA A 5 1.81 -4.79 12.48
CA ALA A 5 0.94 -5.73 11.77
C ALA A 5 -0.50 -5.20 11.63
N LYS A 6 -1.05 -4.58 12.68
CA LYS A 6 -2.38 -3.96 12.65
C LYS A 6 -2.45 -2.84 11.60
N TYR A 7 -1.52 -1.89 11.62
CA TYR A 7 -1.53 -0.76 10.69
C TYR A 7 -1.25 -1.19 9.26
N LEU A 8 -0.34 -2.15 9.06
CA LEU A 8 -0.10 -2.74 7.73
C LEU A 8 -1.38 -3.38 7.17
N SER A 9 -2.14 -4.10 8.00
CA SER A 9 -3.43 -4.67 7.58
C SER A 9 -4.48 -3.60 7.25
N ILE A 10 -4.53 -2.50 8.02
CA ILE A 10 -5.44 -1.38 7.75
C ILE A 10 -5.10 -0.72 6.41
N VAL A 11 -3.82 -0.43 6.18
CA VAL A 11 -3.33 0.17 4.93
C VAL A 11 -3.63 -0.75 3.75
N LYS A 12 -3.32 -2.05 3.86
CA LYS A 12 -3.64 -3.05 2.84
C LYS A 12 -5.13 -3.02 2.47
N ASN A 13 -6.02 -3.11 3.46
CA ASN A 13 -7.47 -3.17 3.20
C ASN A 13 -7.98 -1.88 2.56
N LYS A 14 -7.49 -0.71 2.99
CA LYS A 14 -7.83 0.58 2.38
C LYS A 14 -7.39 0.66 0.93
N LEU A 15 -6.17 0.24 0.63
CA LEU A 15 -5.63 0.27 -0.73
C LEU A 15 -6.40 -0.68 -1.65
N LEU A 16 -6.71 -1.89 -1.19
CA LEU A 16 -7.49 -2.86 -1.97
C LEU A 16 -8.90 -2.34 -2.29
N ALA A 17 -9.58 -1.74 -1.30
CA ALA A 17 -10.89 -1.12 -1.51
C ALA A 17 -10.79 0.09 -2.45
N LEU A 18 -9.73 0.89 -2.32
CA LEU A 18 -9.51 2.07 -3.16
C LEU A 18 -9.33 1.69 -4.64
N THR A 19 -8.58 0.61 -4.89
CA THR A 19 -8.30 0.14 -6.25
C THR A 19 -9.30 -0.87 -6.79
N GLU A 20 -10.40 -1.12 -6.07
CA GLU A 20 -11.42 -2.08 -6.49
C GLU A 20 -12.02 -1.66 -7.85
N GLY A 21 -12.11 -2.61 -8.78
CA GLY A 21 -12.59 -2.35 -10.14
C GLY A 21 -11.57 -1.74 -11.12
N THR A 22 -10.34 -1.45 -10.67
CA THR A 22 -9.23 -1.02 -11.53
C THR A 22 -8.35 -2.21 -11.94
N SER A 23 -7.48 -2.03 -12.95
CA SER A 23 -6.42 -3.01 -13.25
C SER A 23 -5.16 -2.84 -12.39
N ALA A 24 -5.23 -2.00 -11.35
CA ALA A 24 -4.07 -1.63 -10.57
C ALA A 24 -3.49 -2.82 -9.80
N LYS A 25 -2.17 -2.93 -9.80
CA LYS A 25 -1.41 -3.77 -8.89
C LYS A 25 -0.80 -2.91 -7.80
N VAL A 26 -1.12 -3.23 -6.55
CA VAL A 26 -0.56 -2.56 -5.37
C VAL A 26 0.54 -3.43 -4.80
N PHE A 27 1.72 -2.87 -4.57
CA PHE A 27 2.86 -3.61 -4.01
C PHE A 27 3.58 -2.81 -2.93
N LEU A 28 4.18 -3.53 -1.98
CA LEU A 28 5.00 -2.97 -0.92
C LEU A 28 6.45 -2.88 -1.42
N PHE A 29 7.11 -1.76 -1.17
CA PHE A 29 8.55 -1.62 -1.39
C PHE A 29 9.24 -1.03 -0.15
N GLY A 30 10.52 -0.69 -0.27
CA GLY A 30 11.28 -0.06 0.82
C GLY A 30 11.63 -1.01 1.96
N SER A 31 11.89 -0.43 3.14
CA SER A 31 12.47 -1.15 4.29
C SER A 31 11.62 -2.31 4.79
N ARG A 32 10.28 -2.19 4.70
CA ARG A 32 9.36 -3.27 5.09
C ARG A 32 9.41 -4.44 4.11
N ALA A 33 9.52 -4.19 2.81
CA ALA A 33 9.71 -5.24 1.82
C ALA A 33 11.08 -5.93 1.96
N ALA A 34 12.11 -5.19 2.35
CA ALA A 34 13.46 -5.71 2.61
C ALA A 34 13.61 -6.41 3.98
N GLY A 35 12.61 -6.33 4.86
CA GLY A 35 12.66 -6.93 6.19
C GLY A 35 13.58 -6.24 7.21
N ASN A 36 14.08 -5.04 6.91
CA ASN A 36 15.04 -4.29 7.73
C ASN A 36 14.46 -2.97 8.29
N TRP A 37 13.14 -2.94 8.49
CA TRP A 37 12.40 -1.79 9.01
C TRP A 37 12.52 -1.66 10.54
N ARG A 38 12.25 -0.45 11.06
CA ARG A 38 12.21 -0.16 12.50
C ARG A 38 10.80 0.21 12.91
N GLN A 39 10.45 0.01 14.17
CA GLN A 39 9.18 0.48 14.69
C GLN A 39 8.99 1.97 14.36
N GLY A 40 7.85 2.31 13.77
CA GLY A 40 7.55 3.67 13.33
C GLY A 40 8.14 4.07 11.97
N SER A 41 8.83 3.18 11.24
CA SER A 41 9.17 3.40 9.84
C SER A 41 7.90 3.61 9.00
N ASP A 42 8.03 4.22 7.83
CA ASP A 42 6.94 4.42 6.86
C ASP A 42 6.59 3.15 6.07
N ILE A 43 5.34 3.09 5.57
CA ILE A 43 4.88 2.02 4.68
C ILE A 43 4.94 2.53 3.24
N ASP A 44 5.97 2.14 2.51
CA ASP A 44 6.16 2.51 1.10
C ASP A 44 5.33 1.63 0.16
N VAL A 45 4.43 2.24 -0.61
CA VAL A 45 3.47 1.53 -1.48
C VAL A 45 3.55 2.06 -2.91
N GLY A 46 3.68 1.14 -3.86
CA GLY A 46 3.69 1.42 -5.30
C GLY A 46 2.41 0.93 -5.98
N PHE A 47 2.11 1.55 -7.12
CA PHE A 47 0.99 1.20 -7.99
C PHE A 47 1.51 0.93 -9.39
N GLU A 48 1.12 -0.20 -9.97
CA GLU A 48 1.41 -0.62 -11.34
C GLU A 48 0.11 -0.83 -12.11
N ASN A 49 0.17 -0.84 -13.45
CA ASN A 49 -0.98 -1.10 -14.32
C ASN A 49 -2.20 -0.20 -14.07
N ILE A 50 -1.97 1.05 -13.69
CA ILE A 50 -2.99 2.08 -13.56
C ILE A 50 -2.56 3.32 -14.34
N SER A 51 -3.50 3.95 -15.06
CA SER A 51 -3.21 5.20 -15.75
C SER A 51 -3.09 6.36 -14.76
N LYS A 52 -2.36 7.41 -15.13
CA LYS A 52 -2.25 8.62 -14.30
C LYS A 52 -3.62 9.28 -14.04
N GLU A 53 -4.52 9.23 -15.01
CA GLU A 53 -5.87 9.78 -14.89
C GLU A 53 -6.75 8.98 -13.95
N GLU A 54 -6.71 7.65 -14.06
CA GLU A 54 -7.43 6.74 -13.17
C GLU A 54 -6.90 6.85 -11.74
N PHE A 55 -5.57 6.88 -11.57
CA PHE A 55 -4.94 7.07 -10.26
C PHE A 55 -5.39 8.38 -9.58
N ARG A 56 -5.50 9.47 -10.34
CA ARG A 56 -5.97 10.77 -9.83
C ARG A 56 -7.45 10.78 -9.43
N LYS A 57 -8.24 9.82 -9.89
CA LYS A 57 -9.66 9.67 -9.54
C LYS A 57 -9.88 8.79 -8.30
N LEU A 58 -8.82 8.20 -7.75
CA LEU A 58 -8.85 7.38 -6.53
C LEU A 58 -9.01 8.21 -5.23
N SER A 59 -9.53 9.44 -5.29
CA SER A 59 -9.63 10.38 -4.15
C SER A 59 -11.06 10.64 -3.74
#